data_AF-A0A9D9PWC2-F1
#
_entry.id   AF-A0A9D9PWC2-F1
#
_cell.length_a   1.000
_cell.length_b   1.000
_cell.length_c   1.000
_cell.angle_alpha   90.00
_cell.angle_beta   90.00
_cell.angle_gamma   90.00
#
_symmetry.space_group_name_H-M   'P 1'
#
loop_
_entity.id
_entity.type
_entity.pdbx_description
1 polymer ?
#
loop_
_entity_poly.entity_id
_entity_poly.type
_entity_poly.pdbx_seq_one_letter_code
_entity_poly.pdbx_strand_id
1 'polypeptide(L)'
;MTDFPYISGADISAIDNKEFIRIETDKAQEIVIALDKSNIPFSARYSDTEMVLTFDGSYKEQVEGIIAKAQSGDYEALLLELQVYGVPDGYFRLLGEVAELLNTTVGALQNRPDEIQLTLCKTYTDFWLCDDATIRCELDRVISVNGRTLSDIQEYEKSKVQDKAPEQSAADNVPTLSELFDDYNHRNGHAHFTRESHKHLSGIARHRQRTEQERIIQTEELERSKRQ
;
A
#
# COMPACT_ATOMS: atom_id res chain seq x y z
N MET A 1 -22.15 -26.23 -0.80
CA MET A 1 -21.57 -25.04 -1.45
C MET A 1 -20.72 -24.37 -0.39
N THR A 2 -19.39 -24.37 -0.56
CA THR A 2 -18.51 -23.52 0.25
C THR A 2 -18.74 -22.09 -0.19
N ASP A 3 -19.27 -21.28 0.70
CA ASP A 3 -19.61 -19.89 0.42
C ASP A 3 -18.35 -19.05 0.68
N PHE A 4 -17.89 -18.34 -0.35
CA PHE A 4 -16.73 -17.45 -0.26
C PHE A 4 -17.26 -16.02 -0.15
N PRO A 5 -17.35 -15.44 1.05
CA PRO A 5 -17.97 -14.12 1.25
C PRO A 5 -17.14 -12.99 0.62
N TYR A 6 -15.85 -13.21 0.37
CA TYR A 6 -14.95 -12.20 -0.15
C TYR A 6 -14.42 -12.57 -1.55
N ILE A 7 -14.39 -11.58 -2.43
CA ILE A 7 -13.88 -11.68 -3.80
C ILE A 7 -12.94 -10.50 -4.03
N SER A 8 -11.78 -10.75 -4.65
CA SER A 8 -10.78 -9.71 -4.96
C SER A 8 -10.03 -10.03 -6.25
N GLY A 9 -9.38 -9.03 -6.84
CA GLY A 9 -8.61 -9.16 -8.07
C GLY A 9 -9.42 -8.84 -9.35
N ALA A 10 -8.81 -9.16 -10.48
CA ALA A 10 -9.38 -8.96 -11.81
C ALA A 10 -10.40 -10.06 -12.17
N ASP A 11 -11.14 -9.84 -13.26
CA ASP A 11 -11.94 -10.92 -13.86
C ASP A 11 -11.01 -12.06 -14.29
N ILE A 12 -11.38 -13.31 -13.98
CA ILE A 12 -10.63 -14.51 -14.38
C ILE A 12 -10.33 -14.48 -15.87
N SER A 13 -11.26 -14.00 -16.71
CA SER A 13 -11.09 -13.92 -18.16
C SER A 13 -9.93 -13.01 -18.60
N ALA A 14 -9.54 -12.03 -17.79
CA ALA A 14 -8.45 -11.09 -18.06
C ALA A 14 -7.05 -11.64 -17.72
N ILE A 15 -6.96 -12.82 -17.09
CA ILE A 15 -5.69 -13.47 -16.75
C ILE A 15 -5.30 -14.40 -17.91
N ASP A 16 -4.15 -14.19 -18.54
CA ASP A 16 -3.75 -14.98 -19.71
C ASP A 16 -3.29 -16.39 -19.30
N ASN A 17 -2.16 -16.50 -18.60
CA ASN A 17 -1.56 -17.77 -18.19
C ASN A 17 -2.12 -18.25 -16.85
N LYS A 18 -3.37 -18.72 -16.84
CA LYS A 18 -4.10 -19.05 -15.60
C LYS A 18 -3.49 -20.25 -14.86
N GLU A 19 -2.95 -20.02 -13.67
CA GLU A 19 -2.70 -21.05 -12.66
C GLU A 19 -3.74 -20.98 -11.54
N PHE A 20 -4.03 -22.12 -10.93
CA PHE A 20 -5.06 -22.27 -9.91
C PHE A 20 -4.49 -22.94 -8.67
N ILE A 21 -4.81 -22.39 -7.50
CA ILE A 21 -4.45 -22.97 -6.21
C ILE A 21 -5.59 -22.78 -5.19
N ARG A 22 -5.80 -23.79 -4.34
CA ARG A 22 -6.66 -23.71 -3.16
C ARG A 22 -5.80 -23.88 -1.92
N ILE A 23 -5.99 -23.00 -0.95
CA ILE A 23 -5.15 -22.91 0.25
C ILE A 23 -6.06 -22.79 1.46
N GLU A 24 -5.81 -23.59 2.49
CA GLU A 24 -6.40 -23.41 3.81
C GLU A 24 -5.53 -22.40 4.56
N THR A 25 -6.10 -21.23 4.86
CA THR A 25 -5.37 -20.13 5.49
C THR A 25 -6.34 -19.13 6.10
N ASP A 26 -5.99 -18.62 7.27
CA ASP A 26 -6.60 -17.46 7.92
C ASP A 26 -5.96 -16.13 7.47
N LYS A 27 -4.93 -16.19 6.61
CA LYS A 27 -4.16 -15.07 6.07
C LYS A 27 -4.53 -14.67 4.65
N ALA A 28 -5.72 -15.07 4.21
CA ALA A 28 -6.18 -14.85 2.84
C ALA A 28 -6.22 -13.35 2.47
N GLN A 29 -6.57 -12.49 3.44
CA GLN A 29 -6.64 -11.06 3.23
C GLN A 29 -5.24 -10.46 3.01
N GLU A 30 -4.25 -10.82 3.84
CA GLU A 30 -2.88 -10.36 3.72
C GLU A 30 -2.25 -10.77 2.38
N ILE A 31 -2.50 -12.01 1.93
CA ILE A 31 -2.01 -12.51 0.65
C ILE A 31 -2.57 -11.69 -0.52
N VAL A 32 -3.89 -11.47 -0.53
CA VAL A 32 -4.56 -10.70 -1.59
C VAL A 32 -4.02 -9.26 -1.68
N ILE A 33 -3.73 -8.63 -0.54
CA ILE A 33 -3.16 -7.29 -0.49
C ILE A 33 -1.74 -7.28 -1.06
N ALA A 34 -0.92 -8.26 -0.69
CA ALA A 34 0.45 -8.36 -1.20
C ALA A 34 0.48 -8.58 -2.71
N LEU A 35 -0.41 -9.42 -3.25
CA LEU A 35 -0.53 -9.64 -4.69
C LEU A 35 -0.92 -8.37 -5.46
N ASP A 36 -1.86 -7.59 -4.93
CA ASP A 36 -2.29 -6.31 -5.51
C ASP A 36 -1.14 -5.28 -5.53
N LYS A 37 -0.42 -5.16 -4.40
CA LYS A 37 0.75 -4.28 -4.29
C LYS A 37 1.90 -4.67 -5.22
N SER A 38 2.12 -5.98 -5.41
CA SER A 38 3.09 -6.51 -6.37
C SER A 38 2.64 -6.37 -7.84
N ASN A 39 1.46 -5.81 -8.10
CA ASN A 39 0.85 -5.71 -9.44
C ASN A 39 0.76 -7.07 -10.16
N ILE A 40 0.54 -8.15 -9.41
CA ILE A 40 0.40 -9.50 -9.96
C ILE A 40 -1.05 -9.66 -10.44
N PRO A 41 -1.32 -10.07 -11.69
CA PRO A 41 -2.68 -10.35 -12.13
C PRO A 41 -3.25 -11.57 -11.40
N PHE A 42 -4.30 -11.37 -10.59
CA PHE A 42 -4.95 -12.43 -9.84
C PHE A 42 -6.48 -12.28 -9.77
N SER A 43 -7.15 -13.36 -9.41
CA SER A 43 -8.57 -13.44 -9.05
C SER A 43 -8.68 -14.37 -7.84
N ALA A 44 -9.13 -13.85 -6.71
CA ALA A 44 -9.25 -14.59 -5.46
C ALA A 44 -10.70 -14.63 -4.98
N ARG A 45 -11.11 -15.77 -4.43
CA ARG A 45 -12.31 -15.94 -3.62
C ARG A 45 -11.91 -16.55 -2.29
N TYR A 46 -12.28 -15.94 -1.18
CA TYR A 46 -11.79 -16.38 0.12
C TYR A 46 -12.80 -16.17 1.24
N SER A 47 -12.54 -16.89 2.32
CA SER A 47 -13.19 -16.84 3.62
C SER A 47 -12.12 -16.68 4.69
N ASP A 48 -12.52 -16.72 5.96
CA ASP A 48 -11.58 -16.61 7.09
C ASP A 48 -10.73 -17.89 7.30
N THR A 49 -10.98 -18.97 6.54
CA THR A 49 -10.29 -20.26 6.71
C THR A 49 -9.74 -20.84 5.42
N GLU A 50 -10.22 -20.39 4.27
CA GLU A 50 -9.82 -20.92 2.97
C GLU A 50 -9.88 -19.87 1.88
N MET A 51 -8.97 -20.00 0.93
CA MET A 51 -8.86 -19.19 -0.27
C MET A 51 -8.74 -20.06 -1.52
N VAL A 52 -9.39 -19.61 -2.58
CA VAL A 52 -9.21 -20.08 -3.95
C VAL A 52 -8.61 -18.93 -4.75
N LEU A 53 -7.40 -19.14 -5.26
CA LEU A 53 -6.63 -18.14 -5.98
C LEU A 53 -6.37 -18.61 -7.41
N THR A 54 -6.70 -17.75 -8.37
CA THR A 54 -6.26 -17.88 -9.76
C THR A 54 -5.31 -16.73 -10.06
N PHE A 55 -4.17 -16.99 -10.68
CA PHE A 55 -3.16 -15.97 -10.95
C PHE A 55 -2.45 -16.24 -12.28
N ASP A 56 -1.70 -15.26 -12.78
CA ASP A 56 -0.84 -15.45 -13.95
C ASP A 56 0.42 -16.26 -13.57
N GLY A 57 0.55 -17.47 -14.10
CA GLY A 57 1.63 -18.41 -13.84
C GLY A 57 3.03 -17.90 -14.19
N SER A 58 3.14 -16.80 -14.95
CA SER A 58 4.40 -16.10 -15.17
C SER A 58 4.99 -15.55 -13.85
N TYR A 59 4.14 -15.34 -12.84
CA TYR A 59 4.49 -14.82 -11.52
C TYR A 59 4.52 -15.90 -10.43
N LYS A 60 4.53 -17.17 -10.80
CA LYS A 60 4.43 -18.30 -9.86
C LYS A 60 5.38 -18.23 -8.68
N GLU A 61 6.67 -17.98 -8.92
CA GLU A 61 7.68 -17.89 -7.87
C GLU A 61 7.38 -16.76 -6.87
N GLN A 62 6.88 -15.61 -7.36
CA GLN A 62 6.51 -14.48 -6.50
C GLN A 62 5.27 -14.81 -5.67
N VAL A 63 4.25 -15.43 -6.29
CA VAL A 63 3.02 -15.84 -5.60
C VAL A 63 3.32 -16.87 -4.50
N GLU A 64 4.13 -17.88 -4.80
CA GLU A 64 4.57 -18.88 -3.82
C GLU A 64 5.38 -18.24 -2.69
N GLY A 65 6.25 -17.28 -2.99
CA GLY A 65 6.99 -16.51 -2.00
C GLY A 65 6.09 -15.69 -1.06
N ILE A 66 5.09 -14.99 -1.61
CA ILE A 66 4.11 -14.21 -0.84
C ILE A 66 3.32 -15.14 0.10
N ILE A 67 2.84 -16.27 -0.42
CA ILE A 67 2.09 -17.25 0.38
C ILE A 67 2.97 -17.81 1.51
N ALA A 68 4.22 -18.18 1.21
CA ALA A 68 5.15 -18.70 2.20
C ALA A 68 5.45 -17.68 3.30
N LYS A 69 5.70 -16.41 2.94
CA LYS A 69 5.89 -15.29 3.89
C LYS A 69 4.66 -15.07 4.77
N ALA A 70 3.46 -15.14 4.20
CA ALA A 70 2.22 -14.99 4.96
C ALA A 70 1.99 -16.15 5.94
N GLN A 71 2.42 -17.36 5.59
CA GLN A 71 2.24 -18.56 6.40
C GLN A 71 3.34 -18.78 7.45
N SER A 72 4.49 -18.11 7.33
CA SER A 72 5.61 -18.32 8.25
C SER A 72 5.37 -17.76 9.66
N GLY A 73 4.50 -16.75 9.78
CA GLY A 73 4.27 -16.04 11.04
C GLY A 73 5.35 -15.01 11.38
N ASP A 74 6.36 -14.86 10.53
CA ASP A 74 7.48 -13.94 10.76
C ASP A 74 7.02 -12.48 10.70
N TYR A 75 6.00 -12.18 9.87
CA TYR A 75 5.43 -10.84 9.80
C TYR A 75 4.77 -10.42 11.12
N GLU A 76 3.99 -11.31 11.73
CA GLU A 76 3.37 -11.06 13.02
C GLU A 76 4.42 -10.93 14.13
N ALA A 77 5.48 -11.74 14.09
CA ALA A 77 6.61 -11.61 15.00
C ALA A 77 7.29 -10.24 14.84
N LEU A 78 7.53 -9.80 13.61
CA LEU A 78 8.08 -8.49 13.28
C LEU A 78 7.21 -7.36 13.85
N LEU A 79 5.89 -7.44 13.65
CA LEU A 79 4.92 -6.44 14.15
C LEU A 79 4.87 -6.41 15.68
N LEU A 80 4.91 -7.57 16.34
CA LEU A 80 4.95 -7.65 17.81
C LEU A 80 6.24 -7.02 18.35
N GLU A 81 7.38 -7.32 17.74
CA GLU A 81 8.67 -6.71 18.11
C GLU A 81 8.66 -5.18 17.93
N LEU A 82 8.02 -4.67 16.86
CA LEU A 82 7.85 -3.23 16.65
C LEU A 82 6.91 -2.60 17.69
N GLN A 83 5.93 -3.36 18.20
CA GLN A 83 4.94 -2.89 19.19
C GLN A 83 5.46 -2.96 20.65
N VAL A 84 6.40 -3.86 20.96
CA VAL A 84 6.91 -4.09 22.33
C VAL A 84 7.69 -2.88 22.88
N TYR A 85 8.14 -1.97 22.03
CA TYR A 85 8.82 -0.76 22.46
C TYR A 85 7.84 0.42 22.49
N GLY A 86 7.46 0.85 23.69
CA GLY A 86 6.94 2.22 23.95
C GLY A 86 8.00 3.31 23.74
N VAL A 87 8.95 3.08 22.82
CA VAL A 87 10.00 4.00 22.38
C VAL A 87 9.54 4.53 21.03
N PRO A 88 9.64 5.85 20.77
CA PRO A 88 9.03 6.51 19.60
C PRO A 88 9.44 5.96 18.21
N ASP A 89 10.39 5.01 18.14
CA ASP A 89 11.30 4.85 17.01
C ASP A 89 11.65 3.37 16.67
N GLY A 90 10.84 2.39 17.11
CA GLY A 90 11.10 0.95 16.89
C GLY A 90 11.34 0.54 15.43
N TYR A 91 10.85 1.34 14.48
CA TYR A 91 11.07 1.16 13.04
C TYR A 91 12.53 1.33 12.60
N PHE A 92 13.35 2.15 13.27
CA PHE A 92 14.74 2.37 12.84
C PHE A 92 15.62 1.12 12.92
N ARG A 93 15.20 0.08 13.66
CA ARG A 93 15.89 -1.23 13.64
C ARG A 93 15.94 -1.84 12.24
N LEU A 94 14.95 -1.52 11.40
CA LEU A 94 14.80 -2.04 10.05
C LEU A 94 15.75 -1.35 9.06
N LEU A 95 16.48 -0.31 9.46
CA LEU A 95 17.42 0.39 8.57
C LEU A 95 18.50 -0.55 8.02
N GLY A 96 18.89 -1.59 8.77
CA GLY A 96 19.81 -2.63 8.28
C GLY A 96 19.25 -3.39 7.09
N GLU A 97 18.03 -3.92 7.24
CA GLU A 97 17.32 -4.69 6.22
C GLU A 97 16.99 -3.83 4.99
N VAL A 98 16.55 -2.59 5.22
CA VAL A 98 16.30 -1.61 4.16
C VAL A 98 17.58 -1.28 3.39
N ALA A 99 18.72 -1.13 4.08
CA ALA A 99 20.00 -0.85 3.42
C ALA A 99 20.46 -2.01 2.55
N GLU A 100 20.32 -3.24 3.05
CA GLU A 100 20.64 -4.45 2.30
C GLU A 100 19.79 -4.57 1.05
N LEU A 101 18.47 -4.38 1.17
CA LEU A 101 17.54 -4.48 0.05
C LEU A 101 17.80 -3.43 -1.05
N LEU A 102 18.18 -2.21 -0.66
CA LEU A 102 18.54 -1.11 -1.55
C LEU A 102 19.98 -1.17 -2.08
N ASN A 103 20.77 -2.18 -1.69
CA ASN A 103 22.20 -2.29 -1.99
C ASN A 103 22.98 -1.02 -1.61
N THR A 104 22.66 -0.44 -0.44
CA THR A 104 23.33 0.75 0.11
C THR A 104 23.89 0.47 1.50
N THR A 105 24.56 1.47 2.09
CA THR A 105 25.09 1.33 3.46
C THR A 105 24.11 1.91 4.46
N VAL A 106 24.05 1.34 5.67
CA VAL A 106 23.26 1.89 6.78
C VAL A 106 23.64 3.34 7.06
N GLY A 107 24.94 3.66 7.02
CA GLY A 107 25.42 5.04 7.18
C GLY A 107 24.87 6.01 6.11
N ALA A 108 24.70 5.56 4.87
CA ALA A 108 24.08 6.38 3.82
C ALA A 108 22.60 6.67 4.08
N LEU A 109 21.87 5.73 4.69
CA LEU A 109 20.49 5.95 5.11
C LEU A 109 20.42 6.85 6.35
N GLN A 110 21.31 6.65 7.32
CA GLN A 110 21.41 7.46 8.55
C GLN A 110 21.78 8.92 8.30
N ASN A 111 22.47 9.21 7.19
CA ASN A 111 22.76 10.59 6.77
C ASN A 111 21.52 11.33 6.24
N ARG A 112 20.37 10.66 6.11
CA ARG A 112 19.10 11.29 5.70
C ARG A 112 18.35 11.80 6.94
N PRO A 113 17.47 12.82 6.79
CA PRO A 113 16.55 13.22 7.86
C PRO A 113 15.79 12.04 8.47
N ASP A 114 15.53 12.09 9.78
CA ASP A 114 14.86 11.02 10.54
C ASP A 114 13.48 10.68 9.98
N GLU A 115 12.74 11.66 9.46
CA GLU A 115 11.45 11.44 8.80
C GLU A 115 11.57 10.53 7.56
N ILE A 116 12.65 10.67 6.79
CA ILE A 116 12.91 9.83 5.60
C ILE A 116 13.31 8.44 6.03
N GLN A 117 14.20 8.33 7.02
CA GLN A 117 14.59 7.04 7.60
C GLN A 117 13.36 6.29 8.12
N LEU A 118 12.47 6.98 8.85
CA LEU A 118 11.26 6.42 9.42
C LEU A 118 10.27 6.00 8.33
N THR A 119 10.12 6.82 7.28
CA THR A 119 9.29 6.48 6.12
C THR A 119 9.79 5.23 5.44
N LEU A 120 11.09 5.12 5.16
CA LEU A 120 11.67 3.94 4.53
C LEU A 120 11.38 2.67 5.34
N CYS A 121 11.56 2.71 6.66
CA CYS A 121 11.28 1.58 7.53
C CYS A 121 9.78 1.23 7.59
N LYS A 122 8.89 2.24 7.60
CA LYS A 122 7.44 2.02 7.53
C LYS A 122 7.02 1.41 6.20
N THR A 123 7.51 1.95 5.09
CA THR A 123 7.27 1.40 3.74
C THR A 123 7.78 -0.03 3.64
N TYR A 124 8.97 -0.33 4.16
CA TYR A 124 9.47 -1.70 4.20
C TYR A 124 8.52 -2.64 4.96
N THR A 125 8.03 -2.21 6.13
CA THR A 125 7.07 -2.99 6.92
C THR A 125 5.75 -3.19 6.16
N ASP A 126 5.21 -2.13 5.55
CA ASP A 126 3.93 -2.16 4.83
C ASP A 126 3.96 -3.08 3.60
N PHE A 127 5.13 -3.29 3.01
CA PHE A 127 5.33 -4.13 1.82
C PHE A 127 6.05 -5.45 2.13
N TRP A 128 6.31 -5.78 3.41
CA TRP A 128 7.16 -6.92 3.80
C TRP A 128 6.76 -8.26 3.15
N LEU A 129 5.45 -8.48 3.00
CA LEU A 129 4.89 -9.68 2.37
C LEU A 129 5.11 -9.75 0.86
N CYS A 130 5.41 -8.63 0.20
CA CYS A 130 5.60 -8.56 -1.25
C CYS A 130 6.96 -9.17 -1.66
N ASP A 131 7.17 -9.31 -2.96
CA ASP A 131 8.47 -9.69 -3.51
C ASP A 131 9.51 -8.56 -3.36
N ASP A 132 10.79 -8.94 -3.30
CA ASP A 132 11.89 -8.02 -3.05
C ASP A 132 12.02 -6.91 -4.11
N ALA A 133 11.62 -7.18 -5.36
CA ALA A 133 11.66 -6.18 -6.43
C ALA A 133 10.60 -5.10 -6.21
N THR A 134 9.38 -5.50 -5.81
CA THR A 134 8.32 -4.56 -5.41
C THR A 134 8.74 -3.70 -4.23
N ILE A 135 9.27 -4.32 -3.16
CA ILE A 135 9.70 -3.58 -1.98
C ILE A 135 10.80 -2.57 -2.35
N ARG A 136 11.80 -3.00 -3.13
CA ARG A 136 12.88 -2.12 -3.59
C ARG A 136 12.36 -0.93 -4.40
N CYS A 137 11.45 -1.19 -5.34
CA CYS A 137 10.85 -0.14 -6.17
C CYS A 137 10.16 0.94 -5.33
N GLU A 138 9.40 0.54 -4.30
CA GLU A 138 8.71 1.50 -3.43
C GLU A 138 9.68 2.27 -2.53
N LEU A 139 10.73 1.61 -2.02
CA LEU A 139 11.78 2.30 -1.26
C LEU A 139 12.56 3.30 -2.14
N ASP A 140 12.86 2.96 -3.39
CA ASP A 140 13.48 3.87 -4.36
C ASP A 140 12.58 5.06 -4.70
N ARG A 141 11.26 4.88 -4.71
CA ARG A 141 10.30 5.99 -4.84
C ARG A 141 10.38 6.93 -3.64
N VAL A 142 10.44 6.42 -2.42
CA VAL A 142 10.63 7.24 -1.21
C VAL A 142 11.93 8.04 -1.31
N ILE A 143 13.02 7.44 -1.79
CA ILE A 143 14.31 8.14 -1.94
C ILE A 143 14.25 9.20 -3.05
N SER A 144 13.65 8.89 -4.19
CA SER A 144 13.64 9.75 -5.38
C SER A 144 12.67 10.93 -5.28
N VAL A 145 11.50 10.74 -4.67
CA VAL A 145 10.55 11.83 -4.37
C VAL A 145 11.22 12.85 -3.46
N ASN A 146 11.90 12.38 -2.42
CA ASN A 146 12.63 13.25 -1.50
C ASN A 146 13.85 13.93 -2.14
N GLY A 147 14.51 13.30 -3.12
CA GLY A 147 15.61 13.91 -3.87
C GLY A 147 15.18 15.12 -4.70
N ARG A 148 13.97 15.09 -5.27
CA ARG A 148 13.36 16.24 -5.96
C ARG A 148 12.99 17.34 -4.98
N THR A 149 12.31 16.99 -3.89
CA THR A 149 11.92 17.96 -2.85
C THR A 149 13.14 18.65 -2.20
N LEU A 150 14.22 17.91 -1.90
CA LEU A 150 15.47 18.48 -1.37
C LEU A 150 16.17 19.40 -2.38
N SER A 151 16.15 19.05 -3.68
CA SER A 151 16.72 19.89 -4.73
C SER A 151 15.93 21.19 -4.89
N ASP A 152 14.59 21.10 -4.91
CA ASP A 152 13.69 22.24 -5.01
C ASP A 152 13.82 23.18 -3.79
N ILE A 153 13.97 22.62 -2.58
CA ILE A 153 14.24 23.39 -1.35
C ILE A 153 15.60 24.09 -1.44
N GLN A 154 16.66 23.41 -1.88
CA GLN A 154 17.99 24.02 -2.03
C GLN A 154 18.02 25.11 -3.11
N GLU A 155 17.27 24.95 -4.20
CA GLU A 155 17.12 25.96 -5.25
C GLU A 155 16.32 27.18 -4.76
N TYR A 156 15.28 26.96 -3.96
CA TYR A 156 14.53 28.02 -3.29
C TYR A 156 15.38 28.78 -2.26
N GLU A 157 16.22 28.09 -1.48
CA GLU A 157 17.14 28.73 -0.55
C GLU A 157 18.23 29.52 -1.29
N LYS A 158 18.76 29.00 -2.39
CA LYS A 158 19.72 29.73 -3.25
C LYS A 158 19.12 30.99 -3.86
N SER A 159 17.86 30.94 -4.30
CA SER A 159 17.15 32.13 -4.80
C SER A 159 16.85 33.14 -3.69
N LYS A 160 16.47 32.70 -2.48
CA LYS A 160 16.35 33.58 -1.30
C LYS A 160 17.66 34.24 -0.87
N VAL A 161 18.81 33.58 -1.04
CA VAL A 161 20.12 34.16 -0.73
C VAL A 161 20.57 35.16 -1.81
N GLN A 162 20.16 34.97 -3.06
CA GLN A 162 20.40 35.93 -4.14
C GLN A 162 19.50 37.19 -4.03
N ASP A 163 18.30 37.07 -3.48
CA ASP A 163 17.31 38.17 -3.37
C ASP A 163 17.36 38.96 -2.04
N LYS A 164 18.52 39.14 -1.42
CA LYS A 164 18.64 40.10 -0.29
C LYS A 164 18.70 41.56 -0.78
N ALA A 165 17.53 42.13 -1.04
CA ALA A 165 17.19 43.53 -0.77
C ALA A 165 15.82 43.59 -0.07
N PRO A 166 15.57 44.53 0.87
CA PRO A 166 14.54 44.35 1.88
C PRO A 166 13.20 44.89 1.39
N GLU A 167 12.17 44.07 1.34
CA GLU A 167 10.80 44.58 1.42
C GLU A 167 9.79 43.56 1.95
N GLN A 168 8.78 44.13 2.58
CA GLN A 168 7.97 43.57 3.65
C GLN A 168 6.88 42.60 3.16
N SER A 169 6.81 41.45 3.83
CA SER A 169 5.61 40.70 4.25
C SER A 169 4.42 40.58 3.28
N ALA A 170 4.18 39.35 2.83
CA ALA A 170 2.85 38.74 2.91
C ALA A 170 3.03 37.31 3.47
N ALA A 171 2.58 37.12 4.70
CA ALA A 171 2.60 35.84 5.39
C ALA A 171 1.76 34.81 4.61
N ASP A 172 2.47 33.81 4.12
CA ASP A 172 2.33 32.41 4.51
C ASP A 172 0.96 31.76 4.28
N ASN A 173 0.90 31.01 3.18
CA ASN A 173 0.25 29.71 3.15
C ASN A 173 1.08 28.79 2.23
N VAL A 174 2.35 28.60 2.59
CA VAL A 174 3.21 27.58 1.97
C VAL A 174 2.98 26.30 2.77
N PRO A 175 2.46 25.21 2.16
CA PRO A 175 2.25 23.95 2.84
C PRO A 175 3.57 23.46 3.44
N THR A 176 3.54 23.11 4.73
CA THR A 176 4.69 22.53 5.43
C THR A 176 5.03 21.14 4.89
N LEU A 177 6.25 20.67 5.13
CA LEU A 177 6.74 19.35 4.68
C LEU A 177 5.78 18.23 5.07
N SER A 178 5.22 18.28 6.28
CA SER A 178 4.19 17.36 6.76
C SER A 178 2.91 17.41 5.92
N GLU A 179 2.43 18.59 5.54
CA GLU A 179 1.20 18.77 4.77
C GLU A 179 1.34 18.27 3.31
N LEU A 180 2.52 18.46 2.70
CA LEU A 180 2.82 17.90 1.37
C LEU A 180 2.94 16.37 1.41
N PHE A 181 3.47 15.83 2.50
CA PHE A 181 3.60 14.40 2.72
C PHE A 181 2.23 13.74 2.97
N ASP A 182 1.39 14.36 3.79
CA ASP A 182 0.01 13.92 4.05
C ASP A 182 -0.85 13.99 2.80
N ASP A 183 -0.73 15.04 1.98
CA ASP A 183 -1.46 15.21 0.72
C ASP A 183 -0.99 14.20 -0.36
N TYR A 184 0.30 13.86 -0.40
CA TYR A 184 0.82 12.78 -1.25
C TYR A 184 0.28 11.40 -0.83
N ASN A 185 0.29 11.11 0.48
CA ASN A 185 -0.26 9.86 1.03
C ASN A 185 -1.78 9.75 0.79
N HIS A 186 -2.50 10.87 0.85
CA HIS A 186 -3.94 10.94 0.53
C HIS A 186 -4.22 10.72 -0.97
N ARG A 187 -3.41 11.31 -1.86
CA ARG A 187 -3.61 11.24 -3.33
C ARG A 187 -3.18 9.91 -3.94
N ASN A 188 -2.14 9.26 -3.39
CA ASN A 188 -1.60 8.00 -3.90
C ASN A 188 -2.12 6.75 -3.16
N GLY A 189 -3.18 6.88 -2.35
CA GLY A 189 -3.85 5.73 -1.73
C GLY A 189 -3.03 5.03 -0.63
N HIS A 190 -1.97 5.66 -0.13
CA HIS A 190 -1.33 5.26 1.13
C HIS A 190 -2.07 5.86 2.32
N ALA A 191 -3.38 5.62 2.40
CA ALA A 191 -4.07 5.77 3.67
C ALA A 191 -3.41 4.78 4.64
N HIS A 192 -2.72 5.29 5.67
CA HIS A 192 -2.36 4.49 6.83
C HIS A 192 -3.61 3.72 7.25
N PHE A 193 -3.60 2.41 7.03
CA PHE A 193 -4.80 1.60 7.15
C PHE A 193 -4.99 1.21 8.62
N THR A 194 -5.32 2.20 9.45
CA THR A 194 -5.94 1.93 10.74
C THR A 194 -7.29 1.24 10.51
N ARG A 195 -7.67 0.35 11.42
CA ARG A 195 -8.95 -0.40 11.43
C ARG A 195 -10.19 0.47 11.18
N GLU A 196 -10.12 1.77 11.48
CA GLU A 196 -11.17 2.76 11.22
C GLU A 196 -11.31 3.12 9.73
N SER A 197 -10.21 3.29 9.01
CA SER A 197 -10.20 3.56 7.57
C SER A 197 -10.83 2.40 6.76
N HIS A 198 -10.65 1.15 7.21
CA HIS A 198 -11.32 -0.03 6.64
C HIS A 198 -12.83 -0.06 6.90
N LYS A 199 -13.27 0.36 8.09
CA LYS A 199 -14.71 0.51 8.37
C LYS A 199 -15.34 1.59 7.47
N HIS A 200 -14.62 2.67 7.24
CA HIS A 200 -15.09 3.76 6.38
C HIS A 200 -15.18 3.32 4.91
N LEU A 201 -14.12 2.71 4.36
CA LEU A 201 -14.09 2.25 2.97
C LEU A 201 -15.04 1.07 2.71
N SER A 202 -15.18 0.13 3.65
CA SER A 202 -16.21 -0.92 3.56
C SER A 202 -17.63 -0.35 3.66
N GLY A 203 -17.83 0.73 4.44
CA GLY A 203 -19.07 1.49 4.49
C GLY A 203 -19.42 2.12 3.14
N ILE A 204 -18.44 2.76 2.48
CA ILE A 204 -18.61 3.36 1.15
C ILE A 204 -18.90 2.30 0.09
N ALA A 205 -18.19 1.16 0.11
CA ALA A 205 -18.41 0.07 -0.82
C ALA A 205 -19.84 -0.52 -0.69
N ARG A 206 -20.31 -0.75 0.54
CA ARG A 206 -21.69 -1.21 0.78
C ARG A 206 -22.74 -0.20 0.32
N HIS A 207 -22.47 1.09 0.50
CA HIS A 207 -23.39 2.13 0.05
C HIS A 207 -23.49 2.18 -1.47
N ARG A 208 -22.37 2.00 -2.18
CA ARG A 208 -22.32 1.93 -3.65
C ARG A 208 -23.05 0.69 -4.19
N GLN A 209 -22.85 -0.46 -3.55
CA GLN A 209 -23.54 -1.70 -3.91
C GLN A 209 -25.06 -1.57 -3.73
N ARG A 210 -25.51 -0.92 -2.66
CA ARG A 210 -26.93 -0.66 -2.40
C ARG A 210 -27.54 0.27 -3.45
N THR A 211 -26.86 1.36 -3.80
CA THR A 211 -27.33 2.27 -4.85
C THR A 211 -27.39 1.60 -6.21
N GLU A 212 -26.45 0.70 -6.53
CA GLU A 212 -26.46 -0.03 -7.79
C GLU A 212 -27.61 -1.04 -7.85
N GLN A 213 -27.87 -1.77 -6.75
CA GLN A 213 -29.04 -2.64 -6.64
C GLN A 213 -30.36 -1.87 -6.76
N GLU A 214 -30.46 -0.70 -6.14
CA GLU A 214 -31.64 0.16 -6.25
C GLU A 214 -31.85 0.67 -7.68
N ARG A 215 -30.77 1.00 -8.40
CA ARG A 215 -30.87 1.35 -9.83
C ARG A 215 -31.34 0.17 -10.66
N ILE A 216 -30.78 -1.02 -10.46
CA ILE A 216 -31.18 -2.25 -11.19
C ILE A 216 -32.67 -2.51 -11.00
N ILE A 217 -33.16 -2.47 -9.76
CA ILE A 217 -34.58 -2.66 -9.42
C ILE A 217 -35.46 -1.61 -10.12
N GLN A 218 -35.06 -0.34 -10.12
CA GLN A 218 -35.81 0.72 -10.81
C GLN A 218 -35.87 0.51 -12.34
N THR A 219 -34.78 0.05 -12.95
CA THR A 219 -34.78 -0.32 -14.38
C THR A 219 -35.66 -1.53 -14.67
N GLU A 220 -35.63 -2.55 -13.83
CA GLU A 220 -36.51 -3.73 -13.99
C GLU A 220 -37.99 -3.39 -13.82
N GLU A 221 -38.34 -2.52 -12.86
CA GLU A 221 -39.71 -2.03 -12.69
C GLU A 221 -40.18 -1.19 -13.88
N LEU A 222 -39.32 -0.33 -14.42
CA LEU A 222 -39.61 0.44 -15.63
C LEU A 222 -39.82 -0.47 -16.85
N GLU A 223 -39.01 -1.52 -16.99
CA GLU A 223 -39.18 -2.50 -18.07
C GLU A 223 -40.46 -3.33 -17.90
N ARG A 224 -40.83 -3.70 -16.67
CA ARG A 224 -42.10 -4.40 -16.40
C ARG A 224 -43.30 -3.50 -16.69
N SER A 225 -43.23 -2.21 -16.34
CA SER A 225 -44.27 -1.22 -16.67
C SER A 225 -44.41 -0.96 -18.18
N LYS A 226 -43.37 -1.21 -18.98
CA LYS A 226 -43.42 -1.10 -20.46
C LYS A 226 -43.95 -2.36 -21.15
N ARG A 227 -44.06 -3.48 -20.42
CA ARG A 227 -44.55 -4.78 -20.94
C ARG A 227 -46.00 -5.07 -20.56
N GLN A 228 -46.65 -4.20 -19.77
CA GLN A 228 -48.10 -4.18 -19.52
C GLN A 228 -48.76 -3.09 -20.38
#